data_AF-A0A3M1GEF2-F1
#
_entry.id   AF-A0A3M1GEF2-F1
#
_cell.length_a   1.000
_cell.length_b   1.000
_cell.length_c   1.000
_cell.angle_alpha   90.00
_cell.angle_beta   90.00
_cell.angle_gamma   90.00
#
_symmetry.space_group_name_H-M   'P 1'
#
loop_
_entity.id
_entity.type
_entity.pdbx_description
1 polymer ?
#
loop_
_entity_poly.entity_id
_entity_poly.type
_entity_poly.pdbx_seq_one_letter_code
_entity_poly.pdbx_strand_id
1 'polypeptide(L)'
;MDDFGGRPYPGTTFERAVEVSGTGPLKIAWYRDGRRLFGENGPSVTLPGASNQDILSSYLVEVSGPGGTTALQLHWPHVSAEIELADYERFLEVYEGEPFELAFRFTDTKGAPVAGSCTWYRDVGHLSDETESRLVRDAATVEDDGIYRMKFLPEQGAGGPFGASFRYEAGPVDVRVVRPVEGAEALGAVDGLSWRTEVRAPWRTVADPDGARGNVLRSAQVEAEEASVLRVDVGGPTVVRFDAKVSSEAHADGLSVRVDGEEVLFLSGETGWASHDVAVPGGFHRIDWVYHKDEMGRFGEDAAWIDAVSVQAEPPRLMSPRVLHGVSGEDLEVLIEAEGAMTMAVEGLPEGVSFDPLTRSLKGRVDEPGDYVVTVVIGGGGEELREQVTLRLSPTLLPFPEYTYPNLYHPRAPGKEGNRIIRAAGRFVAVGGNRLLAHSPDGVRWRYVVPDWPPALMKDVTWGDGCFVAVGEVGIVYTSADGEQWTRRKNLPAYTFNAVTFADGKFVAVGEHGIVLVSDDMGQTWQSRFVPTRTNLIGIGYVDGTFRAVDAAGRIFGSADT
;
A
#
# COMPACT_ATOMS: atom_id res chain seq x y z
N MET A 1 -22.44 -15.58 16.70
CA MET A 1 -21.88 -15.62 15.34
C MET A 1 -22.45 -14.46 14.55
N ASP A 2 -21.91 -13.29 14.87
CA ASP A 2 -21.34 -12.27 13.99
C ASP A 2 -21.97 -12.03 12.62
N ASP A 3 -22.60 -10.86 12.44
CA ASP A 3 -22.25 -9.93 11.35
C ASP A 3 -22.81 -8.51 11.62
N PHE A 4 -22.07 -7.50 11.18
CA PHE A 4 -21.77 -6.26 11.89
C PHE A 4 -22.52 -5.03 11.34
N GLY A 5 -23.14 -4.25 12.23
CA GLY A 5 -23.75 -2.93 11.95
C GLY A 5 -22.74 -1.80 11.73
N GLY A 6 -22.07 -1.81 10.58
CA GLY A 6 -21.61 -0.61 9.87
C GLY A 6 -22.28 -0.63 8.49
N ARG A 7 -22.10 0.38 7.64
CA ARG A 7 -22.66 0.37 6.27
C ARG A 7 -22.46 -1.02 5.61
N PRO A 8 -23.48 -1.66 5.02
CA PRO A 8 -23.28 -2.98 4.43
C PRO A 8 -22.28 -2.86 3.27
N TYR A 9 -21.16 -3.57 3.39
CA TYR A 9 -20.16 -3.73 2.34
C TYR A 9 -20.48 -4.98 1.50
N PRO A 10 -20.06 -5.06 0.23
CA PRO A 10 -20.12 -6.31 -0.52
C PRO A 10 -19.47 -7.47 0.25
N GLY A 11 -20.22 -8.55 0.49
CA GLY A 11 -19.71 -9.76 1.12
C GLY A 11 -20.12 -9.98 2.59
N THR A 12 -20.88 -9.08 3.21
CA THR A 12 -21.45 -9.30 4.56
C THR A 12 -22.85 -9.90 4.51
N THR A 13 -23.32 -10.41 5.65
CA THR A 13 -24.68 -10.93 5.84
C THR A 13 -25.66 -9.79 6.03
N PHE A 14 -26.67 -9.74 5.16
CA PHE A 14 -27.69 -8.71 5.13
C PHE A 14 -29.05 -9.28 5.55
N GLU A 15 -29.66 -8.76 6.60
CA GLU A 15 -31.00 -9.16 7.03
C GLU A 15 -32.05 -8.06 6.75
N ARG A 16 -33.26 -8.49 6.38
CA ARG A 16 -34.47 -7.67 6.37
C ARG A 16 -35.53 -8.36 7.22
N ALA A 17 -36.01 -7.70 8.25
CA ALA A 17 -37.04 -8.22 9.15
C ALA A 17 -38.25 -7.28 9.21
N VAL A 18 -39.43 -7.86 9.39
CA VAL A 18 -40.68 -7.14 9.65
C VAL A 18 -41.39 -7.79 10.84
N GLU A 19 -42.13 -6.99 11.59
CA GLU A 19 -43.05 -7.51 12.60
C GLU A 19 -44.42 -7.74 11.95
N VAL A 20 -45.00 -8.92 12.15
CA VAL A 20 -46.27 -9.33 11.53
C VAL A 20 -47.26 -9.74 12.61
N SER A 21 -48.43 -9.09 12.65
CA SER A 21 -49.50 -9.39 13.61
C SER A 21 -50.86 -9.58 12.90
N GLY A 22 -51.64 -10.58 13.32
CA GLY A 22 -53.00 -10.84 12.79
C GLY A 22 -53.62 -12.15 13.30
N THR A 23 -54.92 -12.35 13.07
CA THR A 23 -55.64 -13.56 13.50
C THR A 23 -55.77 -14.59 12.36
N GLY A 24 -55.20 -15.78 12.55
CA GLY A 24 -55.23 -16.91 11.60
C GLY A 24 -53.82 -17.30 11.12
N PRO A 25 -53.66 -18.42 10.39
CA PRO A 25 -52.37 -18.78 9.81
C PRO A 25 -51.98 -17.75 8.74
N LEU A 26 -50.94 -16.97 9.02
CA LEU A 26 -50.41 -15.97 8.12
C LEU A 26 -49.35 -16.60 7.20
N LYS A 27 -49.40 -16.25 5.92
CA LYS A 27 -48.38 -16.64 4.94
C LYS A 27 -47.61 -15.39 4.54
N ILE A 28 -46.29 -15.47 4.61
CA ILE A 28 -45.38 -14.40 4.26
C ILE A 28 -44.67 -14.76 2.96
N ALA A 29 -44.54 -13.81 2.04
CA ALA A 29 -43.78 -13.95 0.82
C ALA A 29 -42.93 -12.70 0.58
N TRP A 30 -41.64 -12.91 0.31
CA TRP A 30 -40.70 -11.84 0.02
C TRP A 30 -40.47 -11.67 -1.48
N TYR A 31 -40.27 -10.42 -1.90
CA TYR A 31 -39.95 -10.03 -3.26
C TYR A 31 -38.78 -9.06 -3.24
N ARG A 32 -37.90 -9.18 -4.25
CA ARG A 32 -36.76 -8.31 -4.50
C ARG A 32 -36.80 -7.84 -5.95
N ASP A 33 -36.86 -6.53 -6.17
CA ASP A 33 -37.03 -5.91 -7.50
C ASP A 33 -38.18 -6.54 -8.30
N GLY A 34 -39.30 -6.78 -7.61
CA GLY A 34 -40.49 -7.41 -8.17
C GLY A 34 -40.38 -8.93 -8.40
N ARG A 35 -39.24 -9.56 -8.10
CA ARG A 35 -39.05 -11.02 -8.21
C ARG A 35 -39.22 -11.70 -6.87
N ARG A 36 -40.00 -12.77 -6.82
CA ARG A 36 -40.23 -13.53 -5.58
C ARG A 36 -38.94 -14.23 -5.13
N LEU A 37 -38.61 -14.11 -3.85
CA LEU A 37 -37.58 -14.89 -3.18
C LEU A 37 -38.19 -16.21 -2.71
N PHE A 38 -37.76 -17.33 -3.28
CA PHE A 38 -38.30 -18.65 -2.96
C PHE A 38 -37.59 -19.24 -1.73
N GLY A 39 -38.37 -19.73 -0.76
CA GLY A 39 -37.85 -20.33 0.49
C GLY A 39 -38.02 -19.41 1.71
N GLU A 40 -38.08 -18.11 1.48
CA GLU A 40 -38.23 -17.07 2.51
C GLU A 40 -39.70 -16.88 2.90
N ASN A 41 -40.16 -17.65 3.89
CA ASN A 41 -41.55 -17.62 4.38
C ASN A 41 -41.68 -17.13 5.83
N GLY A 42 -40.56 -16.65 6.39
CA GLY A 42 -40.48 -16.08 7.74
C GLY A 42 -40.66 -14.56 7.78
N PRO A 43 -40.76 -13.97 8.98
CA PRO A 43 -40.83 -12.52 9.16
C PRO A 43 -39.50 -11.82 8.84
N SER A 44 -38.43 -12.57 8.56
CA SER A 44 -37.19 -12.02 8.03
C SER A 44 -36.69 -12.80 6.82
N VAL A 45 -35.82 -12.14 6.04
CA VAL A 45 -35.01 -12.72 4.98
C VAL A 45 -33.55 -12.35 5.23
N THR A 46 -32.67 -13.34 5.13
CA THR A 46 -31.23 -13.16 5.33
C THR A 46 -30.49 -13.50 4.04
N LEU A 47 -29.58 -12.61 3.62
CA LEU A 47 -28.75 -12.75 2.43
C LEU A 47 -27.28 -12.77 2.86
N PRO A 48 -26.67 -13.96 3.01
CA PRO A 48 -25.24 -14.07 3.30
C PRO A 48 -24.43 -13.63 2.07
N GLY A 49 -23.42 -12.78 2.26
CA GLY A 49 -22.54 -12.34 1.17
C GLY A 49 -23.18 -11.35 0.19
N ALA A 50 -24.07 -10.48 0.67
CA ALA A 50 -24.87 -9.59 -0.17
C ALA A 50 -23.99 -8.62 -0.99
N SER A 51 -24.31 -8.48 -2.28
CA SER A 51 -23.66 -7.53 -3.18
C SER A 51 -24.23 -6.11 -3.02
N ASN A 52 -23.52 -5.10 -3.54
CA ASN A 52 -24.05 -3.72 -3.61
C ASN A 52 -25.42 -3.65 -4.31
N GLN A 53 -25.67 -4.53 -5.28
CA GLN A 53 -26.96 -4.59 -5.96
C GLN A 53 -28.04 -5.22 -5.08
N ASP A 54 -27.69 -6.13 -4.17
CA ASP A 54 -28.60 -6.73 -3.19
C ASP A 54 -29.05 -5.70 -2.16
N ILE A 55 -28.11 -4.87 -1.74
CA ILE A 55 -28.35 -3.79 -0.80
C ILE A 55 -29.25 -2.70 -1.42
N LEU A 56 -29.07 -2.40 -2.72
CA LEU A 56 -29.80 -1.33 -3.43
C LEU A 56 -31.16 -1.77 -4.00
N SER A 57 -31.50 -3.05 -3.91
CA SER A 57 -32.77 -3.56 -4.43
C SER A 57 -33.97 -3.09 -3.62
N SER A 58 -35.10 -2.93 -4.30
CA SER A 58 -36.40 -2.77 -3.66
C SER A 58 -36.88 -4.09 -3.08
N TYR A 59 -37.38 -4.07 -1.84
CA TYR A 59 -37.98 -5.25 -1.23
C TYR A 59 -39.46 -5.02 -0.98
N LEU A 60 -40.26 -6.06 -1.18
CA LEU A 60 -41.68 -6.05 -0.85
C LEU A 60 -41.98 -7.33 -0.09
N VAL A 61 -42.65 -7.19 1.05
CA VAL A 61 -43.16 -8.32 1.81
C VAL A 61 -44.67 -8.34 1.69
N GLU A 62 -45.20 -9.47 1.26
CA GLU A 62 -46.62 -9.73 1.17
C GLU A 62 -47.03 -10.66 2.32
N VAL A 63 -48.06 -10.27 3.06
CA VAL A 63 -48.65 -11.07 4.13
C VAL A 63 -50.09 -11.37 3.75
N SER A 64 -50.44 -12.66 3.68
CA SER A 64 -51.79 -13.12 3.35
C SER A 64 -52.38 -13.98 4.46
N GLY A 65 -53.67 -13.82 4.71
CA GLY A 65 -54.43 -14.59 5.68
C GLY A 65 -55.92 -14.64 5.33
N PRO A 66 -56.78 -15.21 6.19
CA PRO A 66 -58.22 -15.31 5.94
C PRO A 66 -58.93 -13.97 5.74
N GLY A 67 -58.37 -12.88 6.31
CA GLY A 67 -58.89 -11.52 6.17
C GLY A 67 -58.44 -10.76 4.91
N GLY A 68 -57.67 -11.42 4.03
CA GLY A 68 -57.13 -10.82 2.80
C GLY A 68 -55.61 -10.77 2.77
N THR A 69 -55.09 -10.05 1.78
CA THR A 69 -53.65 -9.88 1.54
C THR A 69 -53.29 -8.41 1.73
N THR A 70 -52.21 -8.15 2.45
CA THR A 70 -51.56 -6.85 2.53
C THR A 70 -50.12 -6.97 2.03
N ALA A 71 -49.60 -5.92 1.43
CA ALA A 71 -48.22 -5.85 1.00
C ALA A 71 -47.58 -4.59 1.58
N LEU A 72 -46.42 -4.74 2.18
CA LEU A 72 -45.57 -3.65 2.61
C LEU A 72 -44.40 -3.59 1.65
N GLN A 73 -44.42 -2.57 0.79
CA GLN A 73 -43.23 -2.23 0.01
C GLN A 73 -42.26 -1.51 0.94
N LEU A 74 -41.11 -2.14 1.17
CA LEU A 74 -40.00 -1.58 1.93
C LEU A 74 -39.30 -0.58 1.01
N HIS A 75 -39.87 0.62 0.95
CA HIS A 75 -39.17 1.78 0.42
C HIS A 75 -38.12 2.20 1.44
N TRP A 76 -37.02 2.78 0.97
CA TRP A 76 -36.01 3.37 1.83
C TRP A 76 -36.58 4.63 2.51
N PRO A 77 -36.79 4.69 3.84
CA PRO A 77 -36.50 5.92 4.56
C PRO A 77 -34.99 5.93 4.73
N HIS A 78 -34.31 6.76 3.95
CA HIS A 78 -32.89 7.05 4.13
C HIS A 78 -32.73 7.82 5.44
N VAL A 79 -32.64 7.10 6.56
CA VAL A 79 -32.13 7.68 7.81
C VAL A 79 -30.64 7.35 7.86
N SER A 80 -29.80 8.38 7.76
CA SER A 80 -28.36 8.27 8.03
C SER A 80 -28.13 8.59 9.50
N ALA A 81 -27.43 7.69 10.19
CA ALA A 81 -26.85 7.97 11.50
C ALA A 81 -25.42 8.45 11.28
N GLU A 82 -25.14 9.71 11.63
CA GLU A 82 -23.79 10.25 11.64
C GLU A 82 -23.38 10.47 13.10
N ILE A 83 -22.20 9.98 13.45
CA ILE A 83 -21.57 10.27 14.74
C ILE A 83 -21.14 11.74 14.69
N GLU A 84 -21.55 12.55 15.68
CA GLU A 84 -21.14 13.95 15.74
C GLU A 84 -19.71 14.14 16.31
N LEU A 85 -19.08 13.07 16.78
CA LEU A 85 -17.65 13.07 17.12
C LEU A 85 -16.86 13.23 15.82
N ALA A 86 -16.14 14.35 15.70
CA ALA A 86 -15.34 14.67 14.55
C ALA A 86 -14.18 13.67 14.41
N ASP A 87 -14.02 13.18 13.17
CA ASP A 87 -12.87 12.51 12.57
C ASP A 87 -12.38 11.15 13.13
N TYR A 88 -12.36 10.21 12.19
CA TYR A 88 -11.68 8.91 12.11
C TYR A 88 -11.59 8.00 13.34
N GLU A 89 -12.23 6.84 13.13
CA GLU A 89 -12.21 5.62 13.94
C GLU A 89 -13.05 5.67 15.21
N ARG A 90 -13.81 4.60 15.39
CA ARG A 90 -14.83 4.39 16.41
C ARG A 90 -14.18 4.17 17.79
N PHE A 91 -13.41 5.15 18.27
CA PHE A 91 -12.58 5.03 19.48
C PHE A 91 -12.53 6.37 20.23
N LEU A 92 -12.78 6.36 21.53
CA LEU A 92 -12.71 7.51 22.42
C LEU A 92 -11.86 7.15 23.64
N GLU A 93 -10.77 7.88 23.83
CA GLU A 93 -9.99 7.80 25.06
C GLU A 93 -10.38 8.95 26.00
N VAL A 94 -10.67 8.65 27.26
CA VAL A 94 -11.01 9.64 28.28
C VAL A 94 -10.21 9.39 29.54
N TYR A 95 -9.71 10.45 30.16
CA TYR A 95 -9.04 10.35 31.45
C TYR A 95 -10.07 10.09 32.56
N GLU A 96 -9.74 9.20 33.49
CA GLU A 96 -10.55 8.96 34.70
C GLU A 96 -10.85 10.29 35.41
N GLY A 97 -12.13 10.55 35.66
CA GLY A 97 -12.63 11.79 36.26
C GLY A 97 -12.99 12.91 35.28
N GLU A 98 -12.57 12.84 34.02
CA GLU A 98 -12.96 13.83 32.99
C GLU A 98 -14.34 13.49 32.40
N PRO A 99 -15.14 14.50 32.02
CA PRO A 99 -16.42 14.25 31.36
C PRO A 99 -16.21 13.75 29.93
N PHE A 100 -17.16 12.94 29.45
CA PHE A 100 -17.25 12.62 28.03
C PHE A 100 -18.69 12.54 27.55
N GLU A 101 -18.84 12.61 26.24
CA GLU A 101 -20.13 12.56 25.57
C GLU A 101 -20.05 11.68 24.32
N LEU A 102 -21.06 10.85 24.14
CA LEU A 102 -21.32 10.15 22.90
C LEU A 102 -22.64 10.65 22.32
N ALA A 103 -22.62 11.15 21.09
CA ALA A 103 -23.82 11.66 20.43
C ALA A 103 -23.93 11.14 19.00
N PHE A 104 -25.13 10.65 18.67
CA PHE A 104 -25.50 10.26 17.32
C PHE A 104 -26.58 11.21 16.78
N ARG A 105 -26.36 11.72 15.58
CA ARG A 105 -27.39 12.46 14.84
C ARG A 105 -28.05 11.54 13.83
N PHE A 106 -29.38 11.54 13.82
CA PHE A 106 -30.19 10.84 12.83
C PHE A 106 -30.83 11.85 11.91
N THR A 107 -30.52 11.77 10.62
CA THR A 107 -31.08 12.66 9.59
C THR A 107 -31.72 11.89 8.46
N ASP A 108 -32.71 12.48 7.80
CA ASP A 108 -33.26 11.99 6.55
C ASP A 108 -32.29 12.22 5.36
N THR A 109 -32.68 11.79 4.15
CA THR A 109 -31.87 11.98 2.92
C THR A 109 -31.53 13.42 2.58
N LYS A 110 -32.25 14.38 3.15
CA LYS A 110 -32.09 15.81 2.91
C LYS A 110 -31.33 16.48 4.06
N GLY A 111 -30.83 15.69 5.02
CA GLY A 111 -30.13 16.18 6.20
C GLY A 111 -31.05 16.72 7.30
N ALA A 112 -32.38 16.49 7.22
CA ALA A 112 -33.30 16.95 8.24
C ALA A 112 -33.33 15.97 9.43
N PRO A 113 -33.32 16.44 10.70
CA PRO A 113 -33.36 15.57 11.87
C PRO A 113 -34.58 14.63 11.90
N VAL A 114 -34.38 13.40 12.36
CA VAL A 114 -35.43 12.38 12.53
C VAL A 114 -35.68 12.16 14.02
N ALA A 115 -36.93 12.33 14.46
CA ALA A 115 -37.35 12.04 15.83
C ALA A 115 -37.55 10.54 16.04
N GLY A 116 -37.27 10.04 17.24
CA GLY A 116 -37.33 8.63 17.60
C GLY A 116 -36.88 8.36 19.02
N SER A 117 -37.09 7.14 19.51
CA SER A 117 -36.56 6.68 20.80
C SER A 117 -35.20 6.02 20.64
N CYS A 118 -34.32 6.25 21.61
CA CYS A 118 -32.99 5.63 21.65
C CYS A 118 -32.89 4.60 22.79
N THR A 119 -31.98 3.66 22.64
CA THR A 119 -31.64 2.68 23.66
C THR A 119 -30.15 2.39 23.59
N TRP A 120 -29.42 2.71 24.65
CA TRP A 120 -27.97 2.49 24.70
C TRP A 120 -27.60 1.12 25.26
N TYR A 121 -26.48 0.62 24.74
CA TYR A 121 -25.84 -0.62 25.16
C TYR A 121 -24.36 -0.35 25.37
N ARG A 122 -23.80 -0.97 26.40
CA ARG A 122 -22.34 -1.07 26.60
C ARG A 122 -21.98 -2.54 26.64
N ASP A 123 -21.07 -2.95 25.77
CA ASP A 123 -20.75 -4.35 25.49
C ASP A 123 -22.01 -5.13 25.15
N VAL A 124 -22.40 -6.07 26.01
CA VAL A 124 -23.64 -6.86 25.91
C VAL A 124 -24.76 -6.36 26.83
N GLY A 125 -24.48 -5.38 27.69
CA GLY A 125 -25.39 -4.86 28.70
C GLY A 125 -26.23 -3.68 28.21
N HIS A 126 -27.48 -3.61 28.67
CA HIS A 126 -28.40 -2.50 28.40
C HIS A 126 -28.22 -1.37 29.43
N LEU A 127 -28.11 -0.14 28.97
CA LEU A 127 -28.07 1.05 29.82
C LEU A 127 -29.50 1.60 29.99
N SER A 128 -30.16 1.26 31.10
CA SER A 128 -31.62 1.42 31.25
C SER A 128 -32.15 2.84 31.32
N ASP A 129 -31.30 3.80 31.68
CA ASP A 129 -31.73 5.15 32.00
C ASP A 129 -31.48 6.13 30.84
N GLU A 130 -30.82 5.66 29.77
CA GLU A 130 -30.34 6.48 28.65
C GLU A 130 -31.26 6.32 27.44
N THR A 131 -32.13 7.30 27.22
CA THR A 131 -33.16 7.26 26.15
C THR A 131 -32.99 8.33 25.08
N GLU A 132 -32.07 9.28 25.30
CA GLU A 132 -31.71 10.31 24.33
C GLU A 132 -30.64 9.80 23.37
N SER A 133 -30.52 10.44 22.20
CA SER A 133 -29.46 10.12 21.21
C SER A 133 -28.07 10.61 21.62
N ARG A 134 -27.99 11.18 22.83
CA ARG A 134 -26.81 11.75 23.47
C ARG A 134 -26.66 11.09 24.84
N LEU A 135 -25.49 10.50 25.08
CA LEU A 135 -25.09 9.92 26.35
C LEU A 135 -23.99 10.79 26.93
N VAL A 136 -24.20 11.31 28.13
CA VAL A 136 -23.24 12.18 28.83
C VAL A 136 -22.78 11.51 30.11
N ARG A 137 -21.48 11.59 30.38
CA ARG A 137 -20.87 11.23 31.65
C ARG A 137 -20.14 12.46 32.18
N ASP A 138 -20.51 12.91 33.37
CA ASP A 138 -19.90 14.10 34.00
C ASP A 138 -18.48 13.81 34.53
N ALA A 139 -18.18 12.54 34.80
CA ALA A 139 -16.86 12.07 35.21
C ALA A 139 -16.71 10.59 34.82
N ALA A 140 -15.74 10.28 33.96
CA ALA A 140 -15.46 8.91 33.53
C ALA A 140 -14.94 8.06 34.69
N THR A 141 -15.42 6.82 34.79
CA THR A 141 -14.95 5.83 35.76
C THR A 141 -14.51 4.55 35.06
N VAL A 142 -13.81 3.65 35.75
CA VAL A 142 -13.47 2.32 35.20
C VAL A 142 -14.69 1.54 34.69
N GLU A 143 -15.87 1.81 35.25
CA GLU A 143 -17.09 1.14 34.83
C GLU A 143 -17.56 1.63 33.46
N ASP A 144 -17.14 2.81 33.01
CA ASP A 144 -17.47 3.36 31.69
C ASP A 144 -16.58 2.84 30.56
N ASP A 145 -15.60 1.98 30.86
CA ASP A 145 -14.81 1.30 29.82
C ASP A 145 -15.66 0.28 29.07
N GLY A 146 -15.56 0.26 27.73
CA GLY A 146 -16.22 -0.75 26.90
C GLY A 146 -16.75 -0.23 25.57
N ILE A 147 -17.44 -1.12 24.85
CA ILE A 147 -17.94 -0.84 23.50
C ILE A 147 -19.38 -0.34 23.54
N TYR A 148 -19.58 0.93 23.25
CA TYR A 148 -20.89 1.56 23.24
C TYR A 148 -21.59 1.41 21.90
N ARG A 149 -22.88 1.07 21.95
CA ARG A 149 -23.79 0.98 20.81
C ARG A 149 -25.13 1.59 21.17
N MET A 150 -25.86 2.05 20.17
CA MET A 150 -27.18 2.62 20.39
C MET A 150 -28.17 2.11 19.36
N LYS A 151 -29.35 1.68 19.80
CA LYS A 151 -30.49 1.36 18.93
C LYS A 151 -31.43 2.56 18.88
N PHE A 152 -31.84 2.93 17.68
CA PHE A 152 -32.76 4.03 17.40
C PHE A 152 -34.02 3.51 16.71
N LEU A 153 -35.18 3.96 17.19
CA LEU A 153 -36.50 3.63 16.65
C LEU A 153 -37.22 4.94 16.28
N PRO A 154 -37.40 5.26 14.99
CA PRO A 154 -38.07 6.50 14.58
C PRO A 154 -39.53 6.56 15.05
N GLU A 155 -39.99 7.74 15.44
CA GLU A 155 -41.41 8.01 15.66
C GLU A 155 -42.14 7.97 14.30
N GLN A 156 -43.21 7.18 14.17
CA GLN A 156 -43.86 6.97 12.88
C GLN A 156 -44.51 8.24 12.29
N GLY A 157 -44.36 8.42 10.98
CA GLY A 157 -45.28 9.20 10.12
C GLY A 157 -46.27 8.28 9.38
N ALA A 158 -47.56 8.61 9.43
CA ALA A 158 -48.72 7.77 9.13
C ALA A 158 -48.80 7.06 7.75
N GLY A 159 -49.39 5.84 7.72
CA GLY A 159 -49.98 5.28 6.48
C GLY A 159 -50.29 3.77 6.40
N GLY A 160 -51.14 3.19 7.25
CA GLY A 160 -51.77 1.87 6.99
C GLY A 160 -52.13 1.06 8.25
N PRO A 161 -53.07 0.08 8.17
CA PRO A 161 -53.65 -0.61 9.34
C PRO A 161 -52.70 -1.56 10.10
N PHE A 162 -51.46 -1.72 9.64
CA PHE A 162 -50.41 -2.49 10.31
C PHE A 162 -49.14 -1.65 10.33
N GLY A 163 -48.75 -1.15 11.51
CA GLY A 163 -47.58 -0.28 11.66
C GLY A 163 -46.28 -1.07 11.67
N ALA A 164 -45.47 -0.95 10.63
CA ALA A 164 -44.08 -1.43 10.62
C ALA A 164 -43.14 -0.28 11.02
N SER A 165 -42.21 -0.51 11.96
CA SER A 165 -41.18 0.45 12.35
C SER A 165 -39.78 -0.18 12.18
N PHE A 166 -38.81 0.60 11.68
CA PHE A 166 -37.43 0.16 11.46
C PHE A 166 -36.58 0.46 12.69
N ARG A 167 -35.69 -0.47 13.07
CA ARG A 167 -34.65 -0.23 14.10
C ARG A 167 -33.32 0.04 13.41
N TYR A 168 -32.66 1.11 13.79
CA TYR A 168 -31.31 1.46 13.37
C TYR A 168 -30.34 1.19 14.51
N GLU A 169 -29.12 0.77 14.21
CA GLU A 169 -28.05 0.64 15.20
C GLU A 169 -26.92 1.60 14.84
N ALA A 170 -26.41 2.31 15.83
CA ALA A 170 -25.34 3.28 15.72
C ALA A 170 -24.18 2.89 16.66
N GLY A 171 -22.94 3.15 16.22
CA GLY A 171 -21.72 2.60 16.82
C GLY A 171 -21.20 1.37 16.04
N PRO A 172 -20.35 0.52 16.64
CA PRO A 172 -19.72 0.68 17.96
C PRO A 172 -18.92 1.98 18.10
N VAL A 173 -18.73 2.43 19.35
CA VAL A 173 -17.68 3.36 19.76
C VAL A 173 -16.96 2.70 20.92
N ASP A 174 -15.68 2.42 20.76
CA ASP A 174 -14.84 1.84 21.82
C ASP A 174 -14.39 2.96 22.76
N VAL A 175 -14.92 3.00 23.98
CA VAL A 175 -14.53 3.97 25.00
C VAL A 175 -13.51 3.32 25.92
N ARG A 176 -12.31 3.91 26.00
CA ARG A 176 -11.25 3.48 26.92
C ARG A 176 -11.01 4.53 27.98
N VAL A 177 -11.15 4.13 29.24
CA VAL A 177 -10.86 5.00 30.38
C VAL A 177 -9.43 4.78 30.82
N VAL A 178 -8.63 5.84 30.75
CA VAL A 178 -7.19 5.82 31.01
C VAL A 178 -6.82 6.68 32.21
N ARG A 179 -5.62 6.45 32.74
CA ARG A 179 -5.01 7.30 33.78
C ARG A 179 -3.52 7.48 33.51
N PRO A 180 -2.89 8.54 34.08
CA PRO A 180 -1.43 8.67 34.07
C PRO A 180 -0.76 7.46 34.74
N VAL A 181 0.40 7.05 34.22
CA VAL A 181 1.19 5.99 34.84
C VAL A 181 2.00 6.57 36.00
N GLU A 182 1.65 6.18 37.23
CA GLU A 182 2.44 6.55 38.41
C GLU A 182 3.83 5.89 38.37
N GLY A 183 4.86 6.70 38.53
CA GLY A 183 6.24 6.22 38.53
C GLY A 183 6.83 6.03 37.12
N ALA A 184 6.22 6.60 36.08
CA ALA A 184 6.68 6.46 34.69
C ALA A 184 8.12 6.96 34.46
N GLU A 185 8.68 7.78 35.36
CA GLU A 185 10.10 8.15 35.37
C GLU A 185 11.03 6.93 35.49
N ALA A 186 10.52 5.80 35.97
CA ALA A 186 11.23 4.52 35.98
C ALA A 186 11.64 4.06 34.57
N LEU A 187 10.94 4.49 33.52
CA LEU A 187 11.24 4.14 32.13
C LEU A 187 12.49 4.84 31.57
N GLY A 188 13.11 5.79 32.28
CA GLY A 188 14.32 6.47 31.84
C GLY A 188 14.08 7.86 31.24
N ALA A 189 14.81 8.21 30.16
CA ALA A 189 14.86 9.57 29.61
C ALA A 189 13.61 9.90 28.75
N VAL A 190 12.45 9.94 29.41
CA VAL A 190 11.12 10.17 28.81
C VAL A 190 10.52 11.52 29.24
N ASP A 191 11.36 12.48 29.63
CA ASP A 191 10.92 13.81 30.08
C ASP A 191 9.99 14.47 29.05
N GLY A 192 8.80 14.87 29.51
CA GLY A 192 7.78 15.52 28.67
C GLY A 192 6.85 14.58 27.92
N LEU A 193 7.01 13.26 28.03
CA LEU A 193 6.07 12.29 27.50
C LEU A 193 4.94 11.99 28.49
N SER A 194 3.71 11.99 27.99
CA SER A 194 2.50 11.71 28.78
C SER A 194 2.14 10.22 28.70
N TRP A 195 2.71 9.44 29.61
CA TRP A 195 2.42 8.01 29.74
C TRP A 195 1.08 7.77 30.38
N ARG A 196 0.31 6.84 29.81
CA ARG A 196 -1.00 6.45 30.31
C ARG A 196 -1.24 4.96 30.19
N THR A 197 -2.14 4.46 31.03
CA THR A 197 -2.52 3.06 31.07
C THR A 197 -4.01 2.94 31.38
N GLU A 198 -4.61 1.81 30.99
CA GLU A 198 -6.00 1.52 31.26
C GLU A 198 -6.26 1.35 32.77
N VAL A 199 -7.47 1.70 33.21
CA VAL A 199 -7.81 1.64 34.64
C VAL A 199 -8.06 0.21 35.12
N ARG A 200 -8.64 -0.66 34.29
CA ARG A 200 -8.98 -2.05 34.65
C ARG A 200 -7.74 -2.93 34.85
N ALA A 201 -6.80 -2.86 33.91
CA ALA A 201 -5.58 -3.67 33.88
C ALA A 201 -4.33 -2.78 33.73
N PRO A 202 -4.01 -1.94 34.73
CA PRO A 202 -2.96 -0.94 34.62
C PRO A 202 -1.56 -1.54 34.61
N TRP A 203 -0.69 -0.97 33.80
CA TRP A 203 0.74 -1.10 33.99
C TRP A 203 1.17 -0.37 35.26
N ARG A 204 2.11 -0.98 36.00
CA ARG A 204 2.54 -0.47 37.31
C ARG A 204 4.05 -0.51 37.45
N THR A 205 4.57 0.45 38.19
CA THR A 205 5.96 0.49 38.61
C THR A 205 6.24 -0.57 39.67
N VAL A 206 7.22 -1.43 39.41
CA VAL A 206 7.69 -2.50 40.31
C VAL A 206 9.22 -2.53 40.36
N ALA A 207 9.80 -3.20 41.35
CA ALA A 207 11.24 -3.50 41.32
C ALA A 207 11.54 -4.51 40.21
N ASP A 208 12.69 -4.38 39.55
CA ASP A 208 13.14 -5.35 38.53
C ASP A 208 13.14 -6.79 39.09
N PRO A 209 12.42 -7.74 38.44
CA PRO A 209 12.38 -9.13 38.88
C PRO A 209 13.76 -9.80 38.90
N ASP A 210 14.69 -9.37 38.05
CA ASP A 210 16.05 -9.90 37.99
C ASP A 210 17.01 -9.18 38.96
N GLY A 211 16.58 -8.05 39.55
CA GLY A 211 17.35 -7.22 40.49
C GLY A 211 18.57 -6.51 39.90
N ALA A 212 18.71 -6.48 38.57
CA ALA A 212 19.82 -5.86 37.86
C ALA A 212 19.56 -4.37 37.57
N ARG A 213 18.29 -3.98 37.48
CA ARG A 213 17.78 -2.63 37.22
C ARG A 213 17.11 -2.05 38.47
N GLY A 214 16.72 -0.78 38.39
CA GLY A 214 15.95 -0.11 39.43
C GLY A 214 14.48 -0.51 39.40
N ASN A 215 13.61 0.50 39.44
CA ASN A 215 12.19 0.29 39.16
C ASN A 215 11.98 0.14 37.64
N VAL A 216 11.00 -0.68 37.25
CA VAL A 216 10.59 -0.92 35.86
C VAL A 216 9.06 -0.91 35.79
N LEU A 217 8.48 -0.78 34.59
CA LEU A 217 7.04 -1.00 34.41
C LEU A 217 6.73 -2.46 34.13
N ARG A 218 5.67 -2.98 34.74
CA ARG A 218 5.13 -4.33 34.53
C ARG A 218 3.67 -4.24 34.11
N SER A 219 3.26 -5.09 33.17
CA SER A 219 1.86 -5.28 32.80
C SER A 219 1.03 -5.78 33.98
N ALA A 220 -0.28 -5.50 33.95
CA ALA A 220 -1.21 -6.16 34.85
C ALA A 220 -1.29 -7.66 34.52
N GLN A 221 -1.68 -8.43 35.53
CA GLN A 221 -2.17 -9.78 35.29
C GLN A 221 -3.57 -9.68 34.69
N VAL A 222 -3.78 -10.31 33.55
CA VAL A 222 -5.04 -10.27 32.78
C VAL A 222 -5.53 -11.69 32.53
N GLU A 223 -6.85 -11.86 32.46
CA GLU A 223 -7.48 -13.14 32.12
C GLU A 223 -7.64 -13.29 30.59
N ALA A 224 -8.20 -14.40 30.13
CA ALA A 224 -8.44 -14.65 28.71
C ALA A 224 -9.26 -13.53 28.05
N GLU A 225 -8.87 -13.11 26.84
CA GLU A 225 -9.47 -12.00 26.07
C GLU A 225 -9.32 -10.60 26.70
N GLU A 226 -8.67 -10.48 27.87
CA GLU A 226 -8.29 -9.20 28.44
C GLU A 226 -6.87 -8.80 28.01
N ALA A 227 -6.62 -7.49 27.98
CA ALA A 227 -5.32 -6.93 27.69
C ALA A 227 -4.92 -5.88 28.73
N SER A 228 -3.62 -5.65 28.87
CA SER A 228 -3.05 -4.58 29.68
C SER A 228 -2.27 -3.65 28.77
N VAL A 229 -2.69 -2.39 28.67
CA VAL A 229 -2.15 -1.42 27.71
C VAL A 229 -1.37 -0.31 28.41
N LEU A 230 -0.14 -0.09 27.95
CA LEU A 230 0.69 1.08 28.24
C LEU A 230 0.81 1.90 26.97
N ARG A 231 0.63 3.22 27.07
CA ARG A 231 0.51 4.09 25.90
C ARG A 231 1.29 5.39 26.07
N VAL A 232 1.83 5.87 24.96
CA VAL A 232 2.45 7.19 24.83
C VAL A 232 2.24 7.74 23.42
N ASP A 233 2.15 9.06 23.27
CA ASP A 233 2.16 9.71 21.96
C ASP A 233 3.55 10.27 21.68
N VAL A 234 4.05 10.00 20.48
CA VAL A 234 5.40 10.39 20.05
C VAL A 234 5.30 11.09 18.70
N GLY A 235 5.96 12.24 18.59
CA GLY A 235 6.16 12.89 17.30
C GLY A 235 7.32 12.24 16.57
N GLY A 236 7.10 11.79 15.34
CA GLY A 236 8.14 11.27 14.46
C GLY A 236 8.42 12.17 13.24
N PRO A 237 9.42 11.81 12.43
CA PRO A 237 10.08 10.52 12.42
C PRO A 237 11.11 10.37 13.55
N THR A 238 10.97 9.29 14.31
CA THR A 238 11.83 8.94 15.44
C THR A 238 12.00 7.42 15.50
N VAL A 239 13.01 6.96 16.24
CA VAL A 239 13.12 5.59 16.69
C VAL A 239 12.87 5.58 18.19
N VAL A 240 11.88 4.80 18.62
CA VAL A 240 11.64 4.51 20.03
C VAL A 240 12.38 3.25 20.38
N ARG A 241 13.43 3.40 21.18
CA ARG A 241 14.20 2.28 21.75
C ARG A 241 13.71 2.01 23.16
N PHE A 242 13.54 0.74 23.51
CA PHE A 242 13.19 0.31 24.86
C PHE A 242 13.77 -1.08 25.15
N ASP A 243 13.95 -1.39 26.42
CA ASP A 243 14.25 -2.74 26.87
C ASP A 243 12.96 -3.44 27.28
N ALA A 244 12.80 -4.71 26.90
CA ALA A 244 11.66 -5.52 27.29
C ALA A 244 12.06 -6.92 27.77
N LYS A 245 11.21 -7.48 28.62
CA LYS A 245 11.24 -8.86 29.12
C LYS A 245 9.81 -9.39 29.12
N VAL A 246 9.63 -10.65 28.75
CA VAL A 246 8.33 -11.35 28.77
C VAL A 246 8.50 -12.71 29.45
N SER A 247 7.51 -13.08 30.26
CA SER A 247 7.33 -14.42 30.83
C SER A 247 5.89 -14.83 30.57
N SER A 248 5.70 -15.61 29.51
CA SER A 248 4.39 -16.03 28.99
C SER A 248 4.46 -17.37 28.25
N GLU A 249 3.32 -17.90 27.81
CA GLU A 249 3.31 -19.02 26.85
C GLU A 249 3.91 -18.59 25.49
N ALA A 250 4.81 -19.41 24.94
CA ALA A 250 5.46 -19.07 23.68
C ALA A 250 4.48 -19.08 22.50
N HIS A 251 4.49 -18.02 21.69
CA HIS A 251 3.67 -17.82 20.49
C HIS A 251 2.16 -17.68 20.69
N ALA A 252 1.69 -17.65 21.94
CA ALA A 252 0.28 -17.49 22.31
C ALA A 252 0.09 -16.18 23.06
N ASP A 253 0.54 -16.16 24.31
CA ASP A 253 0.50 -14.99 25.19
C ASP A 253 1.72 -14.10 24.94
N GLY A 254 1.57 -12.78 24.98
CA GLY A 254 2.73 -11.93 24.81
C GLY A 254 2.50 -10.44 24.76
N LEU A 255 3.62 -9.73 24.63
CA LEU A 255 3.68 -8.29 24.45
C LEU A 255 3.65 -7.95 22.96
N SER A 256 2.56 -7.33 22.54
CA SER A 256 2.41 -6.68 21.25
C SER A 256 2.81 -5.22 21.38
N VAL A 257 3.68 -4.72 20.49
CA VAL A 257 3.96 -3.29 20.37
C VAL A 257 3.35 -2.79 19.08
N ARG A 258 2.55 -1.74 19.17
CA ARG A 258 1.75 -1.22 18.07
C ARG A 258 2.02 0.25 17.82
N VAL A 259 2.08 0.64 16.56
CA VAL A 259 2.14 2.05 16.12
C VAL A 259 0.83 2.34 15.39
N ASP A 260 0.05 3.31 15.90
CA ASP A 260 -1.30 3.64 15.42
C ASP A 260 -2.22 2.41 15.27
N GLY A 261 -2.09 1.46 16.19
CA GLY A 261 -2.89 0.22 16.22
C GLY A 261 -2.34 -0.93 15.35
N GLU A 262 -1.38 -0.69 14.48
CA GLU A 262 -0.70 -1.75 13.71
C GLU A 262 0.41 -2.41 14.55
N GLU A 263 0.38 -3.73 14.68
CA GLU A 263 1.42 -4.49 15.40
C GLU A 263 2.73 -4.52 14.60
N VAL A 264 3.80 -3.99 15.22
CA VAL A 264 5.15 -3.92 14.63
C VAL A 264 6.15 -4.85 15.33
N LEU A 265 5.83 -5.32 16.54
CA LEU A 265 6.65 -6.26 17.30
C LEU A 265 5.76 -7.14 18.17
N PHE A 266 6.08 -8.43 18.24
CA PHE A 266 5.47 -9.36 19.17
C PHE A 266 6.55 -10.16 19.92
N LEU A 267 6.48 -10.16 21.25
CA LEU A 267 7.38 -10.88 22.15
C LEU A 267 6.57 -11.86 23.00
N SER A 268 7.00 -13.13 23.08
CA SER A 268 6.33 -14.19 23.84
C SER A 268 7.34 -15.20 24.38
N GLY A 269 6.89 -16.05 25.31
CA GLY A 269 7.72 -17.06 25.94
C GLY A 269 8.47 -16.54 27.17
N GLU A 270 9.51 -17.28 27.57
CA GLU A 270 10.41 -16.93 28.67
C GLU A 270 11.66 -16.25 28.14
N THR A 271 11.70 -14.92 28.25
CA THR A 271 12.78 -14.09 27.70
C THR A 271 13.53 -13.35 28.81
N GLY A 272 14.83 -13.12 28.59
CA GLY A 272 15.58 -12.14 29.38
C GLY A 272 15.38 -10.73 28.82
N TRP A 273 15.88 -9.73 29.54
CA TRP A 273 15.90 -8.35 29.06
C TRP A 273 16.64 -8.23 27.72
N ALA A 274 15.99 -7.64 26.72
CA ALA A 274 16.57 -7.32 25.42
C ALA A 274 16.12 -5.94 24.93
N SER A 275 16.98 -5.27 24.15
CA SER A 275 16.69 -3.97 23.56
C SER A 275 15.98 -4.11 22.22
N HIS A 276 14.97 -3.28 22.00
CA HIS A 276 14.15 -3.25 20.79
C HIS A 276 14.03 -1.83 20.26
N ASP A 277 13.98 -1.71 18.94
CA ASP A 277 13.82 -0.45 18.22
C ASP A 277 12.51 -0.50 17.43
N VAL A 278 11.68 0.53 17.59
CA VAL A 278 10.46 0.74 16.83
C VAL A 278 10.57 2.05 16.07
N ALA A 279 10.49 1.98 14.74
CA ALA A 279 10.45 3.16 13.89
C ALA A 279 9.07 3.82 13.94
N VAL A 280 9.04 5.11 14.18
CA VAL A 280 7.85 5.96 14.18
C VAL A 280 7.93 6.84 12.95
N PRO A 281 6.95 6.80 12.03
CA PRO A 281 6.94 7.65 10.84
C PRO A 281 6.81 9.15 11.14
N GLY A 282 6.83 9.97 10.08
CA GLY A 282 6.59 11.41 10.21
C GLY A 282 5.15 11.73 10.60
N GLY A 283 4.95 12.46 11.70
CA GLY A 283 3.63 12.78 12.22
C GLY A 283 3.55 12.61 13.74
N PHE A 284 2.37 12.81 14.32
CA PHE A 284 2.09 12.40 15.69
C PHE A 284 1.51 11.00 15.66
N HIS A 285 2.16 10.08 16.37
CA HIS A 285 1.81 8.68 16.37
C HIS A 285 1.58 8.21 17.80
N ARG A 286 0.65 7.28 17.94
CA ARG A 286 0.39 6.58 19.19
C ARG A 286 1.19 5.30 19.21
N ILE A 287 1.86 5.03 20.34
CA ILE A 287 2.56 3.78 20.57
C ILE A 287 1.94 3.06 21.76
N ASP A 288 1.55 1.82 21.52
CA ASP A 288 0.92 0.95 22.52
C ASP A 288 1.79 -0.27 22.79
N TRP A 289 2.06 -0.54 24.06
CA TRP A 289 2.55 -1.82 24.54
C TRP A 289 1.38 -2.57 25.17
N VAL A 290 0.95 -3.62 24.50
CA VAL A 290 -0.26 -4.39 24.80
C VAL A 290 0.15 -5.80 25.21
N TYR A 291 0.07 -6.10 26.51
CA TYR A 291 0.16 -7.49 26.95
C TYR A 291 -1.21 -8.14 26.80
N HIS A 292 -1.29 -9.30 26.14
CA HIS A 292 -2.54 -10.06 25.96
C HIS A 292 -2.36 -11.52 26.32
N LYS A 293 -3.49 -12.15 26.69
CA LYS A 293 -3.58 -13.56 27.08
C LYS A 293 -4.66 -14.28 26.26
N ASP A 294 -4.36 -15.49 25.80
CA ASP A 294 -5.32 -16.37 25.15
C ASP A 294 -6.17 -17.19 26.16
N GLU A 295 -7.07 -18.05 25.66
CA GLU A 295 -7.99 -18.82 26.51
C GLU A 295 -7.32 -19.95 27.35
N MET A 296 -6.03 -20.25 27.14
CA MET A 296 -5.42 -21.50 27.63
C MET A 296 -4.41 -21.29 28.77
N GLY A 297 -4.79 -21.71 29.99
CA GLY A 297 -3.83 -22.02 31.07
C GLY A 297 -2.96 -20.87 31.60
N ARG A 298 -2.11 -21.15 32.59
CA ARG A 298 -1.08 -20.21 33.09
C ARG A 298 0.29 -20.81 32.83
N PHE A 299 1.12 -20.14 32.05
CA PHE A 299 2.51 -20.51 31.78
C PHE A 299 3.40 -19.29 32.03
N GLY A 300 4.39 -19.44 32.90
CA GLY A 300 5.20 -18.31 33.34
C GLY A 300 4.48 -17.39 34.33
N GLU A 301 4.88 -16.12 34.37
CA GLU A 301 4.29 -15.08 35.23
C GLU A 301 3.11 -14.34 34.60
N ASP A 302 2.75 -14.68 33.35
CA ASP A 302 1.76 -13.99 32.53
C ASP A 302 1.98 -12.47 32.53
N ALA A 303 3.21 -12.05 32.21
CA ALA A 303 3.59 -10.65 32.31
C ALA A 303 4.68 -10.24 31.33
N ALA A 304 4.66 -8.93 31.05
CA ALA A 304 5.73 -8.23 30.38
C ALA A 304 6.26 -7.08 31.24
N TRP A 305 7.54 -6.77 31.06
CA TRP A 305 8.22 -5.64 31.68
C TRP A 305 8.89 -4.78 30.64
N ILE A 306 8.90 -3.47 30.88
CA ILE A 306 9.50 -2.45 30.01
C ILE A 306 10.35 -1.50 30.85
N ASP A 307 11.50 -1.12 30.31
CA ASP A 307 12.45 -0.17 30.91
C ASP A 307 13.26 0.54 29.81
N ALA A 308 14.08 1.52 30.19
CA ALA A 308 15.08 2.19 29.35
C ALA A 308 14.53 2.73 28.01
N VAL A 309 13.31 3.28 28.06
CA VAL A 309 12.68 3.92 26.92
C VAL A 309 13.42 5.21 26.58
N SER A 310 13.76 5.37 25.31
CA SER A 310 14.33 6.57 24.75
C SER A 310 13.74 6.85 23.37
N VAL A 311 13.41 8.11 23.12
CA VAL A 311 12.95 8.57 21.81
C VAL A 311 14.11 9.28 21.14
N GLN A 312 14.63 8.71 20.07
CA GLN A 312 15.73 9.26 19.31
C GLN A 312 15.20 9.73 17.97
N ALA A 313 15.29 11.02 17.69
CA ALA A 313 14.87 11.50 16.40
C ALA A 313 15.86 11.10 15.31
N GLU A 314 15.33 10.75 14.13
CA GLU A 314 16.18 10.39 13.00
C GLU A 314 16.74 11.67 12.36
N PRO A 315 18.07 11.77 12.17
CA PRO A 315 18.64 12.91 11.47
C PRO A 315 18.16 12.89 10.01
N PRO A 316 17.76 14.05 9.46
CA PRO A 316 17.18 14.10 8.12
C PRO A 316 18.20 13.70 7.06
N ARG A 317 17.75 12.96 6.04
CA ARG A 317 18.59 12.52 4.91
C ARG A 317 17.88 12.69 3.58
N LEU A 318 18.57 13.29 2.61
CA LEU A 318 18.07 13.41 1.24
C LEU A 318 18.31 12.12 0.46
N MET A 319 17.23 11.45 0.05
CA MET A 319 17.26 10.19 -0.72
C MET A 319 17.23 10.41 -2.23
N SER A 320 16.63 11.51 -2.67
CA SER A 320 16.63 11.88 -4.09
C SER A 320 18.05 12.07 -4.64
N PRO A 321 18.27 11.79 -5.93
CA PRO A 321 19.53 12.06 -6.60
C PRO A 321 19.93 13.53 -6.46
N ARG A 322 21.24 13.80 -6.45
CA ARG A 322 21.77 15.17 -6.48
C ARG A 322 21.55 15.88 -7.83
N VAL A 323 21.07 15.17 -8.85
CA VAL A 323 20.66 15.71 -10.14
C VAL A 323 19.25 15.23 -10.48
N LEU A 324 18.32 16.17 -10.61
CA LEU A 324 16.94 15.95 -11.04
C LEU A 324 16.81 16.40 -12.50
N HIS A 325 15.94 15.73 -13.26
CA HIS A 325 15.83 15.94 -14.70
C HIS A 325 14.45 16.46 -15.10
N GLY A 326 14.42 17.40 -16.04
CA GLY A 326 13.20 17.90 -16.68
C GLY A 326 13.46 18.39 -18.10
N VAL A 327 12.42 18.89 -18.75
CA VAL A 327 12.48 19.42 -20.13
C VAL A 327 11.97 20.85 -20.16
N SER A 328 12.73 21.74 -20.78
CA SER A 328 12.42 23.16 -20.82
C SER A 328 11.19 23.41 -21.69
N GLY A 329 10.17 24.06 -21.16
CA GLY A 329 8.90 24.31 -21.84
C GLY A 329 7.84 23.20 -21.71
N GLU A 330 8.13 22.14 -20.96
CA GLU A 330 7.14 21.14 -20.52
C GLU A 330 6.82 21.34 -19.02
N ASP A 331 5.68 20.82 -18.58
CA ASP A 331 5.33 20.81 -17.15
C ASP A 331 6.28 19.85 -16.41
N LEU A 332 6.97 20.37 -15.40
CA LEU A 332 7.80 19.65 -14.46
C LEU A 332 6.93 19.12 -13.32
N GLU A 333 7.05 17.83 -13.01
CA GLU A 333 6.54 17.22 -11.78
C GLU A 333 7.57 16.22 -11.26
N VAL A 334 8.30 16.59 -10.20
CA VAL A 334 9.38 15.77 -9.64
C VAL A 334 9.21 15.64 -8.14
N LEU A 335 9.14 14.40 -7.65
CA LEU A 335 9.10 14.10 -6.21
C LEU A 335 10.50 14.21 -5.61
N ILE A 336 10.61 14.88 -4.46
CA ILE A 336 11.81 14.90 -3.62
C ILE A 336 11.56 13.97 -2.42
N GLU A 337 12.40 12.95 -2.29
CA GLU A 337 12.32 11.94 -1.25
C GLU A 337 13.39 12.17 -0.19
N ALA A 338 12.99 12.10 1.07
CA ALA A 338 13.85 12.25 2.23
C ALA A 338 13.38 11.36 3.38
N GLU A 339 14.34 10.78 4.10
CA GLU A 339 14.15 10.05 5.35
C GLU A 339 14.36 10.99 6.55
N GLY A 340 13.76 10.69 7.70
CA GLY A 340 13.87 11.55 8.89
C GLY A 340 13.24 12.95 8.74
N ALA A 341 12.54 13.23 7.63
CA ALA A 341 12.02 14.56 7.31
C ALA A 341 10.65 14.83 7.98
N MET A 342 10.63 15.78 8.94
CA MET A 342 9.41 16.40 9.48
C MET A 342 8.94 17.55 8.60
N THR A 343 9.88 18.35 8.09
CA THR A 343 9.62 19.48 7.22
C THR A 343 10.54 19.44 6.01
N MET A 344 10.08 20.02 4.90
CA MET A 344 10.91 20.20 3.72
C MET A 344 10.58 21.52 3.03
N ALA A 345 11.61 22.17 2.50
CA ALA A 345 11.51 23.34 1.66
C ALA A 345 12.58 23.29 0.57
N VAL A 346 12.36 24.04 -0.52
CA VAL A 346 13.35 24.19 -1.58
C VAL A 346 13.57 25.67 -1.84
N GLU A 347 14.80 26.12 -1.65
CA GLU A 347 15.25 27.50 -1.85
C GLU A 347 15.95 27.63 -3.21
N GLY A 348 15.85 28.80 -3.84
CA GLY A 348 16.55 29.09 -5.10
C GLY A 348 15.93 28.45 -6.35
N LEU A 349 14.63 28.15 -6.31
CA LEU A 349 13.91 27.62 -7.47
C LEU A 349 13.96 28.60 -8.66
N PRO A 350 14.06 28.09 -9.91
CA PRO A 350 13.91 28.91 -11.10
C PRO A 350 12.51 29.52 -11.18
N GLU A 351 12.41 30.66 -11.87
CA GLU A 351 11.12 31.32 -12.11
C GLU A 351 10.16 30.35 -12.84
N GLY A 352 8.93 30.25 -12.33
CA GLY A 352 7.91 29.34 -12.86
C GLY A 352 7.86 27.96 -12.22
N VAL A 353 8.75 27.64 -11.25
CA VAL A 353 8.70 26.40 -10.45
C VAL A 353 8.37 26.71 -9.00
N SER A 354 7.47 25.92 -8.41
CA SER A 354 7.14 25.93 -6.98
C SER A 354 7.39 24.55 -6.37
N PHE A 355 7.58 24.53 -5.06
CA PHE A 355 7.66 23.32 -4.26
C PHE A 355 6.42 23.22 -3.38
N ASP A 356 5.75 22.06 -3.43
CA ASP A 356 4.65 21.74 -2.51
C ASP A 356 5.19 20.85 -1.37
N PRO A 357 5.26 21.36 -0.13
CA PRO A 357 5.78 20.62 1.01
C PRO A 357 4.89 19.45 1.43
N LEU A 358 3.59 19.46 1.09
CA LEU A 358 2.66 18.39 1.43
C LEU A 358 2.86 17.19 0.51
N THR A 359 2.92 17.44 -0.80
CA THR A 359 3.15 16.38 -1.80
C THR A 359 4.63 16.12 -2.07
N ARG A 360 5.52 16.90 -1.45
CA ARG A 360 6.99 16.85 -1.59
C ARG A 360 7.45 16.97 -3.05
N SER A 361 6.68 17.69 -3.87
CA SER A 361 6.91 17.74 -5.32
C SER A 361 7.28 19.14 -5.80
N LEU A 362 8.23 19.19 -6.74
CA LEU A 362 8.48 20.36 -7.57
C LEU A 362 7.48 20.36 -8.73
N LYS A 363 6.76 21.46 -8.91
CA LYS A 363 5.80 21.64 -9.99
C LYS A 363 6.02 22.96 -10.73
N GLY A 364 5.71 22.99 -12.01
CA GLY A 364 5.68 24.22 -12.79
C GLY A 364 6.38 24.07 -14.13
N ARG A 365 6.82 25.18 -14.73
CA ARG A 365 7.39 25.18 -16.07
C ARG A 365 8.48 26.24 -16.19
N VAL A 366 9.57 25.88 -16.86
CA VAL A 366 10.69 26.77 -17.17
C VAL A 366 11.00 26.62 -18.65
N ASP A 367 10.93 27.70 -19.44
CA ASP A 367 11.14 27.61 -20.88
C ASP A 367 12.63 27.58 -21.27
N GLU A 368 13.51 28.13 -20.42
CA GLU A 368 14.95 28.17 -20.67
C GLU A 368 15.65 26.86 -20.25
N PRO A 369 16.39 26.18 -21.14
CA PRO A 369 17.19 25.02 -20.77
C PRO A 369 18.44 25.44 -19.97
N GLY A 370 18.86 24.59 -19.04
CA GLY A 370 20.00 24.87 -18.18
C GLY A 370 20.08 23.99 -16.95
N ASP A 371 21.15 24.18 -16.18
CA ASP A 371 21.34 23.58 -14.86
C ASP A 371 21.01 24.62 -13.80
N TYR A 372 19.99 24.36 -12.99
CA TYR A 372 19.54 25.22 -11.91
C TYR A 372 19.91 24.59 -10.57
N VAL A 373 20.82 25.23 -9.83
CA VAL A 373 21.20 24.75 -8.49
C VAL A 373 20.19 25.25 -7.47
N VAL A 374 19.51 24.33 -6.81
CA VAL A 374 18.52 24.59 -5.76
C VAL A 374 19.04 24.03 -4.44
N THR A 375 18.61 24.62 -3.32
CA THR A 375 18.95 24.11 -1.99
C THR A 375 17.73 23.44 -1.38
N VAL A 376 17.81 22.14 -1.16
CA VAL A 376 16.80 21.39 -0.42
C VAL A 376 17.11 21.52 1.07
N VAL A 377 16.15 22.06 1.82
CA VAL A 377 16.24 22.23 3.28
C VAL A 377 15.29 21.23 3.91
N ILE A 378 15.84 20.31 4.71
CA ILE A 378 15.09 19.23 5.34
C ILE A 378 15.23 19.39 6.85
N GLY A 379 14.12 19.65 7.54
CA GLY A 379 14.06 19.67 8.99
C GLY A 379 13.63 18.33 9.53
N GLY A 380 14.34 17.82 10.54
CA GLY A 380 14.07 16.51 11.13
C GLY A 380 14.81 16.36 12.44
N GLY A 381 14.14 15.86 13.47
CA GLY A 381 14.79 15.48 14.73
C GLY A 381 15.60 16.55 15.45
N GLY A 382 15.16 17.81 15.38
CA GLY A 382 15.86 18.94 15.99
C GLY A 382 17.06 19.45 15.17
N GLU A 383 17.33 18.84 14.02
CA GLU A 383 18.39 19.23 13.08
C GLU A 383 17.81 19.74 11.75
N GLU A 384 18.63 20.49 11.01
CA GLU A 384 18.34 20.97 9.66
C GLU A 384 19.46 20.52 8.71
N LEU A 385 19.12 19.73 7.69
CA LEU A 385 20.00 19.35 6.60
C LEU A 385 19.79 20.29 5.42
N ARG A 386 20.89 20.84 4.88
CA ARG A 386 20.90 21.65 3.66
C ARG A 386 21.73 20.96 2.58
N GLU A 387 21.10 20.63 1.46
CA GLU A 387 21.73 19.91 0.35
C GLU A 387 21.54 20.64 -0.98
N GLN A 388 22.60 20.75 -1.76
CA GLN A 388 22.51 21.31 -3.11
C GLN A 388 22.12 20.22 -4.11
N VAL A 389 21.08 20.49 -4.88
CA VAL A 389 20.57 19.62 -5.95
C VAL A 389 20.55 20.40 -7.25
N THR A 390 20.95 19.76 -8.34
CA THR A 390 20.89 20.36 -9.69
C THR A 390 19.62 19.92 -10.38
N LEU A 391 18.71 20.85 -10.71
CA LEU A 391 17.63 20.63 -11.65
C LEU A 391 18.14 20.90 -13.07
N ARG A 392 18.34 19.82 -13.84
CA ARG A 392 18.83 19.87 -15.22
C ARG A 392 17.65 19.85 -16.19
N LEU A 393 17.41 20.98 -16.85
CA LEU A 393 16.38 21.12 -17.87
C LEU A 393 16.99 21.04 -19.27
N SER A 394 16.64 19.98 -19.98
CA SER A 394 17.09 19.78 -21.37
C SER A 394 16.18 20.56 -22.32
N PRO A 395 16.68 21.08 -23.46
CA PRO A 395 15.84 21.80 -24.43
C PRO A 395 14.67 20.94 -24.92
N THR A 396 13.47 21.53 -25.04
CA THR A 396 12.41 20.93 -25.86
C THR A 396 12.90 20.82 -27.30
N LEU A 397 13.12 19.60 -27.77
CA LEU A 397 13.32 19.34 -29.19
C LEU A 397 11.95 19.47 -29.86
N LEU A 398 11.83 20.41 -30.81
CA LEU A 398 10.62 20.59 -31.60
C LEU A 398 10.13 19.24 -32.12
N PRO A 399 8.81 18.94 -32.08
CA PRO A 399 8.28 17.76 -32.73
C PRO A 399 8.62 17.83 -34.22
N PHE A 400 9.31 16.82 -34.73
CA PHE A 400 9.39 16.63 -36.17
C PHE A 400 7.98 16.38 -36.71
N PRO A 401 7.64 16.88 -37.91
CA PRO A 401 6.32 16.69 -38.50
C PRO A 401 5.97 15.20 -38.50
N GLU A 402 4.80 14.85 -37.99
CA GLU A 402 4.24 13.51 -38.08
C GLU A 402 4.24 13.07 -39.55
N TYR A 403 5.15 12.18 -39.91
CA TYR A 403 4.97 11.36 -41.10
C TYR A 403 3.91 10.30 -40.75
N THR A 404 2.65 10.64 -40.98
CA THR A 404 1.52 9.71 -40.87
C THR A 404 1.64 8.67 -41.98
N TYR A 405 2.05 7.45 -41.63
CA TYR A 405 1.90 6.29 -42.51
C TYR A 405 0.58 5.59 -42.19
N PRO A 406 -0.34 5.36 -43.16
CA PRO A 406 -1.72 4.96 -42.87
C PRO A 406 -1.94 3.53 -42.32
N ASN A 407 -0.93 2.76 -41.96
CA ASN A 407 -1.12 1.33 -41.64
C ASN A 407 -0.12 0.79 -40.60
N LEU A 408 -0.15 1.29 -39.38
CA LEU A 408 0.44 0.58 -38.24
C LEU A 408 -0.52 0.63 -37.05
N TYR A 409 -0.93 -0.57 -36.63
CA TYR A 409 -1.61 -0.81 -35.36
C TYR A 409 -0.79 -0.20 -34.21
N HIS A 410 -1.49 0.53 -33.35
CA HIS A 410 -0.99 1.04 -32.07
C HIS A 410 -0.42 -0.13 -31.23
N PRO A 411 0.85 -0.13 -30.81
CA PRO A 411 1.37 -1.21 -29.98
C PRO A 411 0.88 -1.04 -28.54
N ARG A 412 -0.14 -1.82 -28.17
CA ARG A 412 -0.22 -2.34 -26.80
C ARG A 412 0.89 -3.37 -26.65
N ALA A 413 1.72 -3.19 -25.61
CA ALA A 413 2.69 -4.13 -25.03
C ALA A 413 3.39 -5.14 -25.97
N PRO A 414 4.73 -5.05 -26.17
CA PRO A 414 5.45 -5.98 -27.05
C PRO A 414 5.42 -7.42 -26.53
N GLY A 415 4.95 -8.33 -27.37
CA GLY A 415 5.00 -9.78 -27.16
C GLY A 415 6.44 -10.32 -27.27
N LYS A 416 6.78 -11.17 -26.29
CA LYS A 416 7.86 -12.15 -26.08
C LYS A 416 8.89 -12.57 -27.15
N GLU A 417 9.24 -11.80 -28.19
CA GLU A 417 10.31 -12.20 -29.13
C GLU A 417 11.39 -11.10 -29.31
N GLY A 418 12.57 -11.32 -28.70
CA GLY A 418 13.86 -10.74 -29.11
C GLY A 418 14.16 -9.29 -28.72
N ASN A 419 13.83 -8.81 -27.51
CA ASN A 419 14.18 -7.44 -27.11
C ASN A 419 15.56 -7.38 -26.43
N ARG A 420 16.54 -6.69 -27.03
CA ARG A 420 17.84 -6.39 -26.41
C ARG A 420 18.00 -4.89 -26.25
N ILE A 421 18.48 -4.47 -25.08
CA ILE A 421 18.90 -3.10 -24.79
C ILE A 421 20.34 -3.12 -24.29
N ILE A 422 21.17 -2.23 -24.83
CA ILE A 422 22.55 -1.99 -24.34
C ILE A 422 22.76 -0.52 -24.08
N ARG A 423 23.71 -0.18 -23.18
CA ARG A 423 24.22 1.17 -22.98
C ARG A 423 25.69 1.23 -23.39
N ALA A 424 26.01 2.01 -24.41
CA ALA A 424 27.37 2.20 -24.89
C ALA A 424 27.51 3.54 -25.63
N ALA A 425 28.74 4.04 -25.79
CA ALA A 425 29.00 5.32 -26.47
C ALA A 425 28.13 6.50 -25.95
N GLY A 426 27.85 6.53 -24.64
CA GLY A 426 27.06 7.59 -24.00
C GLY A 426 25.56 7.54 -24.26
N ARG A 427 25.02 6.43 -24.79
CA ARG A 427 23.59 6.27 -25.12
C ARG A 427 23.11 4.84 -24.91
N PHE A 428 21.80 4.67 -24.89
CA PHE A 428 21.11 3.40 -24.96
C PHE A 428 20.75 3.08 -26.41
N VAL A 429 20.85 1.81 -26.78
CA VAL A 429 20.42 1.26 -28.08
C VAL A 429 19.55 0.04 -27.80
N ALA A 430 18.38 -0.01 -28.42
CA ALA A 430 17.42 -1.09 -28.33
C ALA A 430 17.18 -1.71 -29.70
N VAL A 431 17.09 -3.03 -29.75
CA VAL A 431 16.63 -3.78 -30.90
C VAL A 431 15.56 -4.78 -30.49
N GLY A 432 14.62 -5.10 -31.37
CA GLY A 432 13.71 -6.23 -31.13
C GLY A 432 12.50 -6.36 -32.04
N GLY A 433 11.45 -7.00 -31.51
CA GLY A 433 10.24 -7.36 -32.23
C GLY A 433 9.55 -6.17 -32.91
N ASN A 434 9.00 -6.41 -34.10
CA ASN A 434 8.31 -5.41 -34.95
C ASN A 434 9.21 -4.31 -35.54
N ARG A 435 10.41 -4.68 -36.00
CA ARG A 435 11.37 -3.79 -36.70
C ARG A 435 11.97 -2.72 -35.78
N LEU A 436 11.99 -2.97 -34.48
CA LEU A 436 12.53 -2.03 -33.51
C LEU A 436 14.04 -1.96 -33.69
N LEU A 437 14.51 -0.79 -34.12
CA LEU A 437 15.84 -0.27 -33.82
C LEU A 437 15.61 1.11 -33.23
N ALA A 438 16.07 1.34 -32.00
CA ALA A 438 15.89 2.61 -31.33
C ALA A 438 17.13 2.99 -30.53
N HIS A 439 17.31 4.28 -30.29
CA HIS A 439 18.34 4.78 -29.40
C HIS A 439 17.79 5.85 -28.46
N SER A 440 18.46 6.05 -27.33
CA SER A 440 18.07 7.02 -26.32
C SER A 440 19.31 7.58 -25.62
N PRO A 441 19.44 8.89 -25.41
CA PRO A 441 20.55 9.44 -24.62
C PRO A 441 20.41 9.11 -23.12
N ASP A 442 19.17 8.95 -22.61
CA ASP A 442 18.85 8.91 -21.19
C ASP A 442 18.17 7.61 -20.72
N GLY A 443 17.76 6.75 -21.65
CA GLY A 443 17.05 5.50 -21.37
C GLY A 443 15.54 5.68 -21.13
N VAL A 444 15.07 6.93 -21.13
CA VAL A 444 13.67 7.30 -20.87
C VAL A 444 12.96 7.62 -22.19
N ARG A 445 13.56 8.44 -23.07
CA ARG A 445 12.99 8.80 -24.37
C ARG A 445 13.69 8.08 -25.50
N TRP A 446 12.94 7.31 -26.28
CA TRP A 446 13.47 6.45 -27.34
C TRP A 446 13.15 7.00 -28.72
N ARG A 447 14.19 7.15 -29.55
CA ARG A 447 14.07 7.49 -30.98
C ARG A 447 14.17 6.23 -31.81
N TYR A 448 13.11 5.93 -32.56
CA TYR A 448 13.10 4.86 -33.55
C TYR A 448 13.95 5.26 -34.76
N VAL A 449 14.85 4.38 -35.16
CA VAL A 449 15.55 4.45 -36.43
C VAL A 449 14.74 3.61 -37.41
N VAL A 450 14.31 4.22 -38.51
CA VAL A 450 13.68 3.51 -39.63
C VAL A 450 14.66 3.54 -40.80
N PRO A 451 15.42 2.46 -41.01
CA PRO A 451 16.30 2.38 -42.15
C PRO A 451 15.53 2.02 -43.44
N ASP A 452 16.06 2.37 -44.61
CA ASP A 452 15.51 2.05 -45.93
C ASP A 452 15.62 0.55 -46.32
N TRP A 453 15.26 -0.37 -45.43
CA TRP A 453 15.51 -1.81 -45.57
C TRP A 453 14.24 -2.64 -45.55
N PRO A 454 14.26 -3.85 -46.18
CA PRO A 454 13.14 -4.77 -46.09
C PRO A 454 12.86 -5.14 -44.62
N PRO A 455 11.58 -5.24 -44.23
CA PRO A 455 11.19 -5.47 -42.85
C PRO A 455 11.61 -6.86 -42.37
N ALA A 456 12.32 -6.92 -41.24
CA ALA A 456 12.75 -8.16 -40.60
C ALA A 456 12.97 -7.96 -39.10
N LEU A 457 12.93 -9.06 -38.33
CA LEU A 457 13.08 -9.00 -36.88
C LEU A 457 14.55 -8.89 -36.48
N MET A 458 14.83 -7.95 -35.57
CA MET A 458 16.13 -7.85 -34.91
C MET A 458 16.13 -8.74 -33.67
N LYS A 459 17.26 -9.39 -33.37
CA LYS A 459 17.37 -10.36 -32.27
C LYS A 459 18.31 -9.90 -31.17
N ASP A 460 19.46 -9.31 -31.53
CA ASP A 460 20.48 -8.93 -30.56
C ASP A 460 21.35 -7.76 -31.06
N VAL A 461 21.96 -7.05 -30.10
CA VAL A 461 22.88 -5.93 -30.36
C VAL A 461 24.01 -5.91 -29.34
N THR A 462 25.22 -5.61 -29.80
CA THR A 462 26.41 -5.43 -28.96
C THR A 462 27.21 -4.20 -29.39
N TRP A 463 28.17 -3.80 -28.55
CA TRP A 463 29.11 -2.71 -28.81
C TRP A 463 30.53 -3.17 -28.52
N GLY A 464 31.46 -2.85 -29.43
CA GLY A 464 32.87 -3.20 -29.32
C GLY A 464 33.71 -2.45 -30.33
N ASP A 465 34.98 -2.23 -30.03
CA ASP A 465 35.93 -1.57 -30.96
C ASP A 465 35.40 -0.27 -31.61
N GLY A 466 34.59 0.52 -30.89
CA GLY A 466 34.00 1.74 -31.44
C GLY A 466 32.81 1.54 -32.40
N CYS A 467 32.20 0.35 -32.44
CA CYS A 467 31.08 0.03 -33.34
C CYS A 467 29.95 -0.77 -32.66
N PHE A 468 28.72 -0.37 -32.92
CA PHE A 468 27.51 -1.13 -32.64
C PHE A 468 27.34 -2.19 -33.71
N VAL A 469 27.02 -3.42 -33.32
CA VAL A 469 26.66 -4.50 -34.24
C VAL A 469 25.33 -5.07 -33.81
N ALA A 470 24.33 -5.01 -34.69
CA ALA A 470 23.00 -5.58 -34.48
C ALA A 470 22.73 -6.69 -35.49
N VAL A 471 22.15 -7.79 -35.03
CA VAL A 471 21.88 -8.98 -35.84
C VAL A 471 20.40 -9.36 -35.82
N GLY A 472 19.94 -10.06 -36.86
CA GLY A 472 18.53 -10.41 -37.00
C GLY A 472 18.26 -11.54 -38.00
N GLU A 473 17.01 -11.62 -38.41
CA GLU A 473 16.53 -12.65 -39.33
C GLU A 473 17.02 -12.46 -40.77
N VAL A 474 17.05 -13.55 -41.55
CA VAL A 474 17.33 -13.52 -43.00
C VAL A 474 18.69 -12.87 -43.34
N GLY A 475 19.73 -13.22 -42.59
CA GLY A 475 21.10 -12.78 -42.83
C GLY A 475 21.36 -11.31 -42.49
N ILE A 476 20.57 -10.73 -41.58
CA ILE A 476 20.70 -9.33 -41.22
C ILE A 476 21.85 -9.12 -40.23
N VAL A 477 22.78 -8.26 -40.64
CA VAL A 477 23.76 -7.62 -39.77
C VAL A 477 23.82 -6.13 -40.11
N TYR A 478 23.68 -5.30 -39.10
CA TYR A 478 23.83 -3.85 -39.17
C TYR A 478 24.95 -3.39 -38.28
N THR A 479 25.65 -2.35 -38.72
CA THR A 479 26.70 -1.72 -37.94
C THR A 479 26.49 -0.22 -37.84
N SER A 480 26.88 0.39 -36.74
CA SER A 480 26.82 1.84 -36.57
C SER A 480 27.94 2.34 -35.66
N ALA A 481 28.52 3.51 -35.93
CA ALA A 481 29.48 4.13 -35.03
C ALA A 481 28.79 4.92 -33.90
N ASP A 482 27.54 5.36 -34.13
CA ASP A 482 26.82 6.29 -33.25
C ASP A 482 25.48 5.71 -32.75
N GLY A 483 25.01 4.57 -33.25
CA GLY A 483 23.70 4.00 -32.90
C GLY A 483 22.52 4.75 -33.52
N GLU A 484 22.77 5.77 -34.34
CA GLU A 484 21.79 6.57 -35.07
C GLU A 484 21.77 6.20 -36.56
N GLN A 485 22.95 6.19 -37.17
CA GLN A 485 23.12 5.87 -38.58
C GLN A 485 23.67 4.46 -38.73
N TRP A 486 22.85 3.59 -39.30
CA TRP A 486 23.18 2.18 -39.43
C TRP A 486 23.44 1.81 -40.89
N THR A 487 24.42 0.94 -41.11
CA THR A 487 24.80 0.43 -42.42
C THR A 487 24.55 -1.08 -42.50
N ARG A 488 23.81 -1.52 -43.53
CA ARG A 488 23.60 -2.95 -43.81
C ARG A 488 24.86 -3.62 -44.31
N ARG A 489 25.23 -4.74 -43.69
CA ARG A 489 26.27 -5.64 -44.21
C ARG A 489 25.66 -6.65 -45.16
N LYS A 490 26.37 -6.92 -46.26
CA LYS A 490 25.93 -7.74 -47.40
C LYS A 490 26.77 -9.01 -47.50
N ASN A 491 26.39 -9.92 -48.39
CA ASN A 491 27.09 -11.19 -48.66
C ASN A 491 27.12 -12.16 -47.47
N LEU A 492 26.09 -12.08 -46.62
CA LEU A 492 25.90 -12.98 -45.48
C LEU A 492 24.93 -14.11 -45.85
N PRO A 493 25.10 -15.31 -45.29
CA PRO A 493 24.12 -16.38 -45.41
C PRO A 493 22.74 -15.92 -44.92
N ALA A 494 21.68 -16.28 -45.64
CA ALA A 494 20.30 -15.88 -45.33
C ALA A 494 19.69 -16.73 -44.19
N TYR A 495 20.42 -16.87 -43.07
CA TYR A 495 19.99 -17.54 -41.85
C TYR A 495 19.63 -16.51 -40.78
N THR A 496 18.86 -16.91 -39.77
CA THR A 496 18.65 -16.07 -38.59
C THR A 496 19.88 -16.10 -37.68
N PHE A 497 20.34 -14.92 -37.28
CA PHE A 497 21.35 -14.76 -36.23
C PHE A 497 20.65 -14.40 -34.93
N ASN A 498 20.84 -15.23 -33.89
CA ASN A 498 20.10 -15.14 -32.63
C ASN A 498 20.82 -14.33 -31.56
N ALA A 499 22.16 -14.33 -31.57
CA ALA A 499 22.96 -13.63 -30.57
C ALA A 499 24.28 -13.13 -31.17
N VAL A 500 24.82 -12.04 -30.64
CA VAL A 500 26.11 -11.47 -31.03
C VAL A 500 26.87 -10.97 -29.81
N THR A 501 28.18 -11.23 -29.76
CA THR A 501 29.06 -10.71 -28.71
C THR A 501 30.29 -10.05 -29.31
N PHE A 502 30.96 -9.21 -28.52
CA PHE A 502 32.28 -8.68 -28.82
C PHE A 502 33.23 -9.07 -27.68
N ALA A 503 34.32 -9.75 -28.02
CA ALA A 503 35.40 -10.06 -27.11
C ALA A 503 36.69 -10.32 -27.90
N ASP A 504 37.85 -10.19 -27.25
CA ASP A 504 39.16 -10.45 -27.86
C ASP A 504 39.38 -9.75 -29.23
N GLY A 505 38.83 -8.54 -29.38
CA GLY A 505 38.92 -7.76 -30.62
C GLY A 505 38.05 -8.28 -31.78
N LYS A 506 37.13 -9.23 -31.52
CA LYS A 506 36.28 -9.86 -32.55
C LYS A 506 34.81 -9.74 -32.22
N PHE A 507 34.00 -9.55 -33.26
CA PHE A 507 32.56 -9.79 -33.17
C PHE A 507 32.27 -11.24 -33.56
N VAL A 508 31.45 -11.92 -32.75
CA VAL A 508 31.01 -13.29 -33.03
C VAL A 508 29.50 -13.36 -32.95
N ALA A 509 28.85 -13.73 -34.07
CA ALA A 509 27.41 -13.90 -34.18
C ALA A 509 27.07 -15.38 -34.37
N VAL A 510 26.03 -15.86 -33.69
CA VAL A 510 25.59 -17.25 -33.74
C VAL A 510 24.12 -17.36 -34.09
N GLY A 511 23.69 -18.46 -34.72
CA GLY A 511 22.33 -18.55 -35.22
C GLY A 511 21.83 -19.94 -35.62
N GLU A 512 20.88 -19.95 -36.55
CA GLU A 512 20.24 -21.16 -37.08
C GLU A 512 21.24 -22.16 -37.66
N HIS A 513 20.88 -23.44 -37.57
CA HIS A 513 21.65 -24.55 -38.14
C HIS A 513 23.11 -24.63 -37.67
N GLY A 514 23.41 -24.09 -36.48
CA GLY A 514 24.76 -24.09 -35.93
C GLY A 514 25.70 -23.07 -36.56
N ILE A 515 25.18 -22.05 -37.27
CA ILE A 515 26.03 -21.05 -37.90
C ILE A 515 26.76 -20.20 -36.86
N VAL A 516 28.05 -19.99 -37.08
CA VAL A 516 28.89 -19.03 -36.38
C VAL A 516 29.55 -18.14 -37.41
N LEU A 517 29.41 -16.82 -37.25
CA LEU A 517 30.08 -15.81 -38.06
C LEU A 517 31.02 -15.00 -37.18
N VAL A 518 32.20 -14.70 -37.72
CA VAL A 518 33.26 -13.94 -37.03
C VAL A 518 33.66 -12.75 -37.88
N SER A 519 33.81 -11.59 -37.25
CA SER A 519 34.38 -10.39 -37.86
C SER A 519 35.54 -9.87 -37.02
N ASP A 520 36.67 -9.64 -37.68
CA ASP A 520 37.90 -9.07 -37.12
C ASP A 520 38.10 -7.59 -37.51
N ASP A 521 37.13 -6.98 -38.18
CA ASP A 521 37.24 -5.68 -38.85
C ASP A 521 36.05 -4.75 -38.55
N MET A 522 35.69 -4.64 -37.27
CA MET A 522 34.59 -3.80 -36.78
C MET A 522 33.22 -4.15 -37.40
N GLY A 523 32.96 -5.44 -37.65
CA GLY A 523 31.69 -5.91 -38.20
C GLY A 523 31.54 -5.67 -39.71
N GLN A 524 32.60 -5.30 -40.43
CA GLN A 524 32.52 -4.98 -41.86
C GLN A 524 32.48 -6.23 -42.75
N THR A 525 33.33 -7.21 -42.48
CA THR A 525 33.37 -8.51 -43.15
C THR A 525 33.21 -9.65 -42.15
N TRP A 526 32.57 -10.73 -42.59
CA TRP A 526 32.22 -11.86 -41.73
C TRP A 526 32.61 -13.19 -42.37
N GLN A 527 33.25 -14.04 -41.58
CA GLN A 527 33.69 -15.38 -41.98
C GLN A 527 32.90 -16.44 -41.23
N SER A 528 32.44 -17.47 -41.94
CA SER A 528 31.76 -18.61 -41.31
C SER A 528 32.77 -19.53 -40.63
N ARG A 529 32.45 -19.96 -39.41
CA ARG A 529 33.17 -20.98 -38.64
C ARG A 529 32.30 -22.20 -38.45
N PHE A 530 32.95 -23.37 -38.44
CA PHE A 530 32.28 -24.64 -38.26
C PHE A 530 32.17 -24.97 -36.76
N VAL A 531 30.96 -25.32 -36.33
CA VAL A 531 30.71 -25.95 -35.03
C VAL A 531 30.03 -27.30 -35.29
N PRO A 532 30.35 -28.38 -34.54
CA PRO A 532 29.80 -29.71 -34.76
C PRO A 532 28.36 -29.85 -34.24
N THR A 533 27.48 -28.94 -34.66
CA THR A 533 26.03 -28.99 -34.40
C THR A 533 25.26 -28.48 -35.61
N ARG A 534 24.06 -29.01 -35.81
CA ARG A 534 23.07 -28.47 -36.75
C ARG A 534 21.85 -27.89 -36.03
N THR A 535 21.90 -27.86 -34.69
CA THR A 535 20.87 -27.27 -33.84
C THR A 535 21.10 -25.75 -33.77
N ASN A 536 20.03 -24.98 -33.61
CA ASN A 536 20.13 -23.52 -33.50
C ASN A 536 20.99 -23.14 -32.28
N LEU A 537 21.98 -22.28 -32.50
CA LEU A 537 22.70 -21.60 -31.44
C LEU A 537 21.85 -20.43 -30.96
N ILE A 538 21.58 -20.37 -29.65
CA ILE A 538 20.64 -19.42 -29.05
C ILE A 538 21.34 -18.37 -28.18
N GLY A 539 22.61 -18.57 -27.85
CA GLY A 539 23.38 -17.65 -27.04
C GLY A 539 24.88 -17.83 -27.23
N ILE A 540 25.60 -16.75 -27.02
CA ILE A 540 27.06 -16.72 -27.03
C ILE A 540 27.57 -15.80 -25.93
N GLY A 541 28.69 -16.17 -25.30
CA GLY A 541 29.41 -15.37 -24.32
C GLY A 541 30.92 -15.59 -24.42
N TYR A 542 31.68 -14.85 -23.62
CA TYR A 542 33.13 -15.00 -23.52
C TYR A 542 33.51 -15.15 -22.05
N VAL A 543 34.18 -16.24 -21.71
CA VAL A 543 34.55 -16.60 -20.33
C VAL A 543 35.87 -17.37 -20.34
N ASP A 544 36.74 -17.08 -19.39
CA ASP A 544 38.06 -17.71 -19.24
C ASP A 544 38.87 -17.76 -20.55
N GLY A 545 38.92 -16.64 -21.26
CA GLY A 545 39.68 -16.51 -22.51
C GLY A 545 39.08 -17.25 -23.71
N THR A 546 37.84 -17.74 -23.61
CA THR A 546 37.22 -18.62 -24.61
C THR A 546 35.80 -18.16 -24.96
N PHE A 547 35.44 -18.14 -26.25
CA PHE A 547 34.04 -17.99 -26.66
C PHE A 547 33.26 -19.25 -26.29
N ARG A 548 32.05 -19.10 -25.75
CA ARG A 548 31.14 -20.19 -25.41
C ARG A 548 29.79 -19.98 -26.08
N ALA A 549 29.39 -20.91 -26.94
CA ALA A 549 28.08 -20.89 -27.59
C ALA A 549 27.20 -22.02 -27.05
N VAL A 550 25.91 -21.74 -26.86
CA VAL A 550 24.92 -22.72 -26.40
C VAL A 550 23.87 -22.95 -27.48
N ASP A 551 23.53 -24.22 -27.71
CA ASP A 551 22.47 -24.59 -28.65
C ASP A 551 21.12 -24.82 -27.96
N ALA A 552 20.05 -24.89 -28.76
CA ALA A 552 18.69 -25.12 -28.28
C ALA A 552 18.47 -26.49 -27.61
N ALA A 553 19.45 -27.41 -27.69
CA ALA A 553 19.44 -28.69 -26.97
C ALA A 553 20.22 -28.61 -25.64
N GLY A 554 20.71 -27.44 -25.25
CA GLY A 554 21.46 -27.22 -24.01
C GLY A 554 22.93 -27.62 -24.08
N ARG A 555 23.48 -27.90 -25.27
CA ARG A 555 24.91 -28.24 -25.42
C ARG A 555 25.75 -26.98 -25.50
N ILE A 556 26.93 -27.02 -24.88
CA ILE A 556 27.89 -25.91 -24.86
C ILE A 556 29.09 -26.26 -25.74
N PHE A 557 29.45 -25.35 -26.63
CA PHE A 557 30.63 -25.41 -27.50
C PHE A 557 31.59 -24.29 -27.11
N GLY A 558 32.90 -24.51 -27.23
CA GLY A 558 33.86 -23.45 -26.93
C GLY A 558 35.10 -23.49 -27.80
N SER A 559 35.63 -22.31 -28.08
CA SER A 559 36.84 -22.09 -28.89
C SER A 559 37.58 -20.84 -28.41
N ALA A 560 38.91 -20.92 -28.35
CA ALA A 560 39.77 -19.78 -28.03
C ALA A 560 39.93 -18.86 -29.26
N ASP A 561 39.91 -19.43 -30.46
CA ASP A 561 40.24 -18.75 -31.73
C ASP A 561 39.01 -18.53 -32.62
N THR A 562 37.80 -18.59 -32.05
CA THR A 562 36.43 -18.54 -32.63
C THR A 562 35.75 -19.86 -32.96
#